data_AF-A0A8J5M784-F1
#
_entry.id   AF-A0A8J5M784-F1
#
_cell.length_a   1.000
_cell.length_b   1.000
_cell.length_c   1.000
_cell.angle_alpha   90.00
_cell.angle_beta   90.00
_cell.angle_gamma   90.00
#
_symmetry.space_group_name_H-M   'P 1'
#
loop_
_entity.id
_entity.type
_entity.pdbx_description
1 polymer ?
#
loop_
_entity_poly.entity_id
_entity_poly.type
_entity_poly.pdbx_seq_one_letter_code
_entity_poly.pdbx_strand_id
1 'polypeptide(L)'
;MNWAAESGHLEILKWLHANRSEECTTRAMDAAARTGQISIVKWLHFNRSEGCTRDAMTQAIRNGNFEMVLFLDRHRSEGFNSQAILLEHPCLELTQWLISKYPEQIDGWTIALPTWDWHFSGWCRQVNLQQTPETTTEWTCDSSMLRRPAM
;
A
#
# COMPACT_ATOMS: atom_id res chain seq x y z
N MET A 1 -5.51 -20.53 9.77
CA MET A 1 -6.20 -19.43 9.04
C MET A 1 -5.27 -18.61 8.11
N ASN A 2 -4.05 -18.27 8.54
CA ASN A 2 -3.14 -17.37 7.81
C ASN A 2 -2.85 -17.80 6.36
N TRP A 3 -2.51 -19.08 6.11
CA TRP A 3 -2.25 -19.56 4.75
C TRP A 3 -3.47 -19.48 3.83
N ALA A 4 -4.68 -19.77 4.35
CA ALA A 4 -5.90 -19.61 3.55
C ALA A 4 -6.14 -18.14 3.18
N ALA A 5 -5.79 -17.21 4.08
CA ALA A 5 -5.87 -15.78 3.84
C ALA A 5 -4.86 -15.32 2.79
N GLU A 6 -3.64 -15.82 2.87
CA GLU A 6 -2.56 -15.56 1.90
C GLU A 6 -2.91 -16.07 0.50
N SER A 7 -3.38 -17.30 0.38
CA SER A 7 -3.71 -17.95 -0.89
C SER A 7 -5.02 -17.49 -1.54
N GLY A 8 -5.80 -16.62 -0.90
CA GLY A 8 -7.06 -16.13 -1.47
C GLY A 8 -8.25 -17.08 -1.33
N HIS A 9 -8.17 -18.09 -0.47
CA HIS A 9 -9.21 -19.09 -0.31
C HIS A 9 -10.29 -18.66 0.70
N LEU A 10 -11.14 -17.71 0.29
CA LEU A 10 -12.19 -17.14 1.14
C LEU A 10 -13.15 -18.21 1.71
N GLU A 11 -13.55 -19.20 0.92
CA GLU A 11 -14.48 -20.23 1.37
C GLU A 11 -13.87 -21.18 2.40
N ILE A 12 -12.58 -21.52 2.23
CA ILE A 12 -11.82 -22.29 3.24
C ILE A 12 -11.71 -21.46 4.51
N LEU A 13 -11.47 -20.14 4.39
CA LEU A 13 -11.34 -19.24 5.53
C LEU A 13 -12.66 -19.11 6.33
N LYS A 14 -13.80 -18.97 5.64
CA LYS A 14 -15.14 -19.01 6.26
C LYS A 14 -15.39 -20.34 6.96
N TRP A 15 -15.06 -21.45 6.31
CA TRP A 15 -15.21 -22.79 6.88
C TRP A 15 -14.35 -22.95 8.14
N LEU A 16 -13.09 -22.52 8.10
CA LEU A 16 -12.18 -22.55 9.25
C LEU A 16 -12.71 -21.70 10.41
N HIS A 17 -13.26 -20.52 10.13
CA HIS A 17 -13.86 -19.67 11.17
C HIS A 17 -15.10 -20.29 11.81
N ALA A 18 -15.97 -20.93 11.03
CA ALA A 18 -17.21 -21.53 11.53
C ALA A 18 -16.97 -22.86 12.27
N ASN A 19 -15.95 -23.63 11.88
CA ASN A 19 -15.74 -25.01 12.36
C ASN A 19 -14.56 -25.16 13.32
N ARG A 20 -13.71 -24.14 13.49
CA ARG A 20 -12.54 -24.21 14.36
C ARG A 20 -12.41 -22.96 15.21
N SER A 21 -12.01 -23.15 16.46
CA SER A 21 -11.67 -22.10 17.42
C SER A 21 -10.21 -21.67 17.32
N GLU A 22 -9.54 -21.90 16.18
CA GLU A 22 -8.17 -21.40 16.01
C GLU A 22 -8.17 -19.88 16.09
N GLU A 23 -7.27 -19.35 16.89
CA GLU A 23 -7.07 -17.90 17.02
C GLU A 23 -6.63 -17.35 15.66
N CYS A 24 -7.39 -16.39 15.15
CA CYS A 24 -6.90 -15.57 14.06
C CYS A 24 -5.90 -14.59 14.65
N THR A 25 -4.89 -14.26 13.88
CA THR A 25 -3.89 -13.27 14.27
C THR A 25 -3.93 -12.15 13.26
N THR A 26 -3.40 -10.99 13.62
CA THR A 26 -3.20 -9.86 12.69
C THR A 26 -2.48 -10.27 11.40
N ARG A 27 -1.61 -11.30 11.49
CA ARG A 27 -0.91 -11.92 10.35
C ARG A 27 -1.85 -12.41 9.24
N ALA A 28 -3.08 -12.82 9.55
CA ALA A 28 -4.02 -13.25 8.51
C ALA A 28 -4.41 -12.08 7.60
N MET A 29 -4.70 -10.91 8.18
CA MET A 29 -5.03 -9.70 7.42
C MET A 29 -3.81 -9.14 6.71
N ASP A 30 -2.65 -9.13 7.38
CA ASP A 30 -1.38 -8.67 6.78
C ASP A 30 -0.99 -9.55 5.58
N ALA A 31 -1.11 -10.87 5.70
CA ALA A 31 -0.82 -11.80 4.61
C ALA A 31 -1.79 -11.64 3.44
N ALA A 32 -3.10 -11.50 3.72
CA ALA A 32 -4.09 -11.22 2.67
C ALA A 32 -3.84 -9.87 1.99
N ALA A 33 -3.39 -8.85 2.74
CA ALA A 33 -3.07 -7.55 2.17
C ALA A 33 -1.82 -7.61 1.27
N ARG A 34 -0.78 -8.33 1.72
CA ARG A 34 0.43 -8.58 0.94
C ARG A 34 0.17 -9.35 -0.34
N THR A 35 -0.84 -10.21 -0.41
CA THR A 35 -1.20 -10.92 -1.64
C THR A 35 -2.30 -10.23 -2.45
N GLY A 36 -2.77 -9.06 -2.01
CA GLY A 36 -3.81 -8.28 -2.70
C GLY A 36 -5.23 -8.86 -2.59
N GLN A 37 -5.48 -9.75 -1.63
CA GLN A 37 -6.75 -10.46 -1.48
C GLN A 37 -7.81 -9.62 -0.74
N ILE A 38 -8.37 -8.63 -1.44
CA ILE A 38 -9.29 -7.65 -0.83
C ILE A 38 -10.58 -8.24 -0.27
N SER A 39 -11.13 -9.27 -0.91
CA SER A 39 -12.32 -9.96 -0.42
C SER A 39 -12.08 -10.59 0.95
N ILE A 40 -10.87 -11.10 1.19
CA ILE A 40 -10.49 -11.68 2.48
C ILE A 40 -10.24 -10.59 3.52
N VAL A 41 -9.56 -9.50 3.16
CA VAL A 41 -9.34 -8.36 4.07
C VAL A 41 -10.68 -7.77 4.53
N LYS A 42 -11.62 -7.53 3.60
CA LYS A 42 -12.98 -7.08 3.91
C LYS A 42 -13.68 -8.06 4.85
N TRP A 43 -13.64 -9.36 4.54
CA TRP A 43 -14.27 -10.37 5.37
C TRP A 43 -13.67 -10.42 6.79
N LEU A 44 -12.34 -10.45 6.90
CA LEU A 44 -11.64 -10.46 8.19
C LEU A 44 -11.95 -9.18 8.99
N HIS A 45 -12.07 -8.03 8.34
CA HIS A 45 -12.40 -6.78 9.03
C HIS A 45 -13.80 -6.81 9.66
N PHE A 46 -14.80 -7.35 8.96
CA PHE A 46 -16.19 -7.38 9.46
C PHE A 46 -16.48 -8.53 10.43
N ASN A 47 -15.74 -9.64 10.35
CA ASN A 47 -16.04 -10.85 11.14
C ASN A 47 -15.08 -11.05 12.32
N ARG A 48 -14.00 -10.27 12.41
CA ARG A 48 -12.93 -10.46 13.39
C ARG A 48 -12.42 -9.14 13.97
N SER A 49 -11.97 -9.16 15.22
CA SER A 49 -11.57 -7.97 15.98
C SER A 49 -10.05 -7.77 16.08
N GLU A 50 -9.25 -8.77 15.72
CA GLU A 50 -7.80 -8.77 15.88
C GLU A 50 -7.11 -7.68 15.05
N GLY A 51 -7.64 -7.37 13.86
CA GLY A 51 -7.17 -6.28 13.02
C GLY A 51 -5.98 -6.59 12.11
N CYS A 52 -5.22 -5.56 11.78
CA CYS A 52 -3.99 -5.65 10.98
C CYS A 52 -2.86 -4.87 11.66
N THR A 53 -1.64 -5.09 11.21
CA THR A 53 -0.50 -4.23 11.58
C THR A 53 -0.23 -3.20 10.49
N ARG A 54 0.76 -2.32 10.71
CA ARG A 54 1.26 -1.37 9.70
C ARG A 54 1.76 -2.05 8.43
N ASP A 55 2.11 -3.34 8.52
CA ASP A 55 2.58 -4.11 7.38
C ASP A 55 1.49 -4.28 6.32
N ALA A 56 0.21 -4.39 6.70
CA ALA A 56 -0.88 -4.52 5.73
C ALA A 56 -0.91 -3.34 4.74
N MET A 57 -0.91 -2.10 5.26
CA MET A 57 -0.95 -0.90 4.41
C MET A 57 0.37 -0.70 3.66
N THR A 58 1.50 -0.95 4.31
CA THR A 58 2.84 -0.89 3.69
C THR A 58 2.95 -1.82 2.48
N GLN A 59 2.51 -3.08 2.62
CA GLN A 59 2.55 -4.06 1.53
C GLN A 59 1.52 -3.73 0.43
N ALA A 60 0.34 -3.24 0.79
CA ALA A 60 -0.65 -2.78 -0.19
C ALA A 60 -0.12 -1.63 -1.06
N ILE A 61 0.60 -0.68 -0.45
CA ILE A 61 1.29 0.41 -1.14
C ILE A 61 2.38 -0.13 -2.08
N ARG A 62 3.23 -1.04 -1.61
CA ARG A 62 4.30 -1.65 -2.43
C ARG A 62 3.77 -2.39 -3.65
N ASN A 63 2.62 -3.04 -3.51
CA ASN A 63 1.98 -3.77 -4.61
C ASN A 63 1.21 -2.87 -5.57
N GLY A 64 1.09 -1.56 -5.30
CA GLY A 64 0.27 -0.65 -6.11
C GLY A 64 -1.25 -0.92 -6.00
N ASN A 65 -1.71 -1.65 -4.98
CA ASN A 65 -3.12 -2.03 -4.85
C ASN A 65 -3.93 -0.89 -4.22
N PHE A 66 -4.34 0.07 -5.07
CA PHE A 66 -5.01 1.29 -4.61
C PHE A 66 -6.34 1.02 -3.89
N GLU A 67 -7.16 0.06 -4.35
CA GLU A 67 -8.43 -0.29 -3.68
C GLU A 67 -8.19 -0.75 -2.24
N MET A 68 -7.13 -1.53 -2.03
CA MET A 68 -6.76 -1.98 -0.69
C MET A 68 -6.27 -0.86 0.20
N VAL A 69 -5.43 0.04 -0.32
CA VAL A 69 -4.93 1.21 0.41
C VAL A 69 -6.11 2.07 0.87
N LEU A 70 -7.06 2.35 -0.02
CA LEU A 70 -8.27 3.11 0.33
C LEU A 70 -9.14 2.40 1.38
N PHE A 71 -9.26 1.08 1.30
CA PHE A 71 -10.03 0.32 2.29
C PHE A 71 -9.38 0.37 3.67
N LEU A 72 -8.07 0.10 3.75
CA LEU A 72 -7.34 0.15 5.01
C LEU A 72 -7.37 1.56 5.58
N ASP A 73 -7.10 2.58 4.77
CA ASP A 73 -7.12 3.99 5.20
C ASP A 73 -8.46 4.45 5.81
N ARG A 74 -9.60 3.99 5.26
CA ARG A 74 -10.93 4.39 5.75
C ARG A 74 -11.36 3.67 7.02
N HIS A 75 -10.91 2.42 7.20
CA HIS A 75 -11.42 1.52 8.23
C HIS A 75 -10.42 1.23 9.35
N ARG A 76 -9.17 1.63 9.18
CA ARG A 76 -8.04 1.35 10.09
C ARG A 76 -7.30 2.62 10.45
N SER A 77 -6.73 2.64 11.65
CA SER A 77 -5.98 3.79 12.20
C SER A 77 -4.49 3.47 12.42
N GLU A 78 -4.07 2.25 12.10
CA GLU A 78 -2.72 1.72 12.36
C GLU A 78 -1.64 2.42 11.52
N GLY A 79 -1.99 2.90 10.32
CA GLY A 79 -1.11 3.59 9.38
C GLY A 79 -0.18 2.64 8.60
N PHE A 80 0.88 3.19 8.00
CA PHE A 80 1.95 2.43 7.35
C PHE A 80 3.32 2.77 7.96
N ASN A 81 4.34 1.98 7.64
CA ASN A 81 5.69 2.22 8.13
C ASN A 81 6.33 3.37 7.33
N SER A 82 6.91 4.35 8.03
CA SER A 82 7.60 5.51 7.45
C SER A 82 9.03 5.21 6.98
N GLN A 83 9.47 3.96 6.97
CA GLN A 83 10.76 3.60 6.40
C GLN A 83 10.73 3.85 4.89
N ALA A 84 11.86 4.26 4.30
CA ALA A 84 11.96 4.49 2.87
C ALA A 84 11.51 3.25 2.10
N ILE A 85 10.43 3.40 1.34
CA ILE A 85 9.90 2.35 0.47
C ILE A 85 10.38 2.66 -0.95
N LEU A 86 10.92 1.63 -1.62
CA LEU A 86 11.04 1.63 -3.06
C LEU A 86 9.69 1.20 -3.66
N LEU A 87 9.02 2.12 -4.34
CA LEU A 87 7.81 1.82 -5.11
C LEU A 87 8.23 1.36 -6.51
N GLU A 88 8.12 0.05 -6.74
CA GLU A 88 8.36 -0.55 -8.06
C GLU A 88 7.06 -0.50 -8.86
N HIS A 89 7.04 0.33 -9.91
CA HIS A 89 5.88 0.48 -10.80
C HIS A 89 4.56 0.84 -10.10
N PRO A 90 4.51 1.88 -9.25
CA PRO A 90 3.25 2.31 -8.64
C PRO A 90 2.27 2.80 -9.72
N CYS A 91 0.98 2.79 -9.41
CA CYS A 91 0.02 3.55 -10.22
C CYS A 91 0.10 5.04 -9.86
N LEU A 92 -0.09 5.89 -10.86
CA LEU A 92 -0.03 7.34 -10.72
C LEU A 92 -1.02 7.84 -9.66
N GLU A 93 -2.20 7.25 -9.61
CA GLU A 93 -3.28 7.61 -8.68
C GLU A 93 -2.89 7.35 -7.22
N LEU A 94 -2.23 6.22 -6.94
CA LEU A 94 -1.74 5.91 -5.60
C LEU A 94 -0.68 6.92 -5.17
N THR A 95 0.27 7.25 -6.05
CA THR A 95 1.34 8.20 -5.72
C THR A 95 0.80 9.62 -5.54
N GLN A 96 -0.12 10.06 -6.39
CA GLN A 96 -0.84 11.33 -6.20
C GLN A 96 -1.58 11.37 -4.86
N TRP A 97 -2.27 10.28 -4.53
CA TRP A 97 -3.00 10.17 -3.27
C TRP A 97 -2.06 10.19 -2.06
N LEU A 98 -0.95 9.46 -2.10
CA LEU A 98 0.04 9.45 -1.03
C LEU A 98 0.69 10.82 -0.82
N ILE A 99 1.10 11.49 -1.91
CA ILE A 99 1.70 12.84 -1.85
C ILE A 99 0.71 13.86 -1.29
N SER A 100 -0.55 13.80 -1.71
CA SER A 100 -1.56 14.76 -1.22
C SER A 100 -1.93 14.55 0.25
N LYS A 101 -2.00 13.29 0.71
CA LYS A 101 -2.50 12.96 2.06
C LYS A 101 -1.40 12.86 3.12
N TYR A 102 -0.21 12.34 2.76
CA TYR A 102 0.86 12.01 3.69
C TYR A 102 2.25 12.51 3.28
N PRO A 103 2.43 13.80 2.91
CA PRO A 103 3.71 14.29 2.37
C PRO A 103 4.90 14.10 3.32
N GLU A 104 4.71 14.23 4.63
CA GLU A 104 5.79 14.09 5.62
C GLU A 104 6.20 12.62 5.87
N GLN A 105 5.28 11.66 5.72
CA GLN A 105 5.59 10.24 5.99
C GLN A 105 6.28 9.55 4.81
N ILE A 106 6.15 10.12 3.61
CA ILE A 106 6.77 9.64 2.38
C ILE A 106 8.07 10.39 2.05
N ASP A 107 8.54 11.23 2.96
CA ASP A 107 9.82 11.92 2.83
C ASP A 107 10.96 10.89 2.70
N GLY A 108 11.82 11.07 1.70
CA GLY A 108 12.89 10.13 1.37
C GLY A 108 12.46 8.85 0.65
N TRP A 109 11.21 8.73 0.22
CA TRP A 109 10.78 7.57 -0.58
C TRP A 109 11.30 7.65 -2.01
N THR A 110 11.60 6.49 -2.58
CA THR A 110 12.07 6.37 -3.97
C THR A 110 11.01 5.68 -4.82
N ILE A 111 10.72 6.27 -5.98
CA ILE A 111 9.75 5.78 -6.96
C ILE A 111 10.54 5.38 -8.20
N ALA A 112 10.50 4.10 -8.55
CA ALA A 112 11.09 3.59 -9.76
C ALA A 112 10.02 3.52 -10.86
N LEU A 113 10.18 4.36 -11.88
CA LEU A 113 9.31 4.43 -13.05
C LEU A 113 10.02 3.81 -14.26
N PRO A 114 9.33 3.02 -15.09
CA PRO A 114 9.92 2.54 -16.33
C PRO A 114 10.20 3.72 -17.28
N THR A 115 11.28 3.64 -18.06
CA THR A 115 11.73 4.71 -18.96
C THR A 115 10.70 5.15 -20.00
N TRP A 116 9.74 4.28 -20.31
CA TRP A 116 8.67 4.55 -21.28
C TRP A 116 7.48 5.31 -20.68
N ASP A 117 7.32 5.37 -19.36
CA ASP A 117 6.21 6.09 -18.72
C ASP A 117 6.53 7.59 -18.60
N TRP A 118 6.49 8.26 -19.74
CA TRP A 118 6.73 9.69 -19.88
C TRP A 118 5.63 10.52 -19.20
N HIS A 119 4.41 9.98 -19.07
CA HIS A 119 3.29 10.68 -18.45
C HIS A 119 3.53 10.80 -16.95
N PHE A 120 3.82 9.68 -16.28
CA PHE A 120 4.15 9.68 -14.87
C PHE A 120 5.46 10.45 -14.62
N SER A 121 6.49 10.23 -15.43
CA SER A 121 7.74 11.01 -15.34
C SER A 121 7.51 12.53 -15.50
N GLY A 122 6.59 12.93 -16.37
CA GLY A 122 6.18 14.31 -16.56
C GLY A 122 5.50 14.89 -15.32
N TRP A 123 4.57 14.13 -14.72
CA TRP A 123 3.95 14.49 -13.47
C TRP A 123 4.97 14.61 -12.32
N CYS A 124 5.94 13.68 -12.21
CA CYS A 124 6.98 13.75 -11.19
C CYS A 124 7.79 15.06 -11.25
N ARG A 125 8.12 15.53 -12.46
CA ARG A 125 8.77 16.84 -12.65
C ARG A 125 7.85 18.00 -12.24
N GLN A 126 6.55 17.90 -12.51
CA GLN A 126 5.58 18.93 -12.15
C GLN A 126 5.47 19.10 -10.62
N VAL A 127 5.48 17.99 -9.87
CA VAL A 127 5.46 18.00 -8.40
C VAL A 127 6.83 18.22 -7.76
N ASN A 128 7.89 18.41 -8.56
CA ASN A 128 9.26 18.69 -8.15
C ASN A 128 9.97 17.54 -7.41
N LEU A 129 9.67 16.29 -7.77
CA LEU A 129 10.43 15.12 -7.32
C LEU A 129 11.85 15.16 -7.92
N GLN A 130 12.85 14.78 -7.12
CA GLN A 130 14.25 14.82 -7.54
C GLN A 130 14.62 13.55 -8.31
N GLN A 131 15.18 13.69 -9.50
CA GLN A 131 15.66 12.54 -10.29
C GLN A 131 17.07 12.18 -9.85
N THR A 132 17.35 10.90 -9.56
CA THR A 132 18.71 10.48 -9.21
C THR A 132 19.60 10.46 -10.47
N PRO A 133 20.87 10.91 -10.40
CA PRO A 133 21.72 11.05 -11.59
C PRO A 133 22.18 9.71 -12.20
N GLU A 134 22.06 8.60 -11.47
CA GLU A 134 22.73 7.34 -11.79
C GLU A 134 21.82 6.31 -12.47
N THR A 135 20.49 6.47 -12.38
CA THR A 135 19.50 5.66 -13.10
C THR A 135 18.38 6.58 -13.61
N THR A 136 18.12 6.59 -14.93
CA THR A 136 17.14 7.49 -15.57
C THR A 136 15.68 7.25 -15.10
N THR A 137 15.46 6.30 -14.19
CA THR A 137 14.15 5.75 -13.81
C THR A 137 13.74 6.04 -12.36
N GLU A 138 14.63 6.55 -11.51
CA GLU A 138 14.34 6.72 -10.09
C GLU A 138 14.07 8.19 -9.72
N TRP A 139 13.06 8.38 -8.88
CA TRP A 139 12.59 9.67 -8.39
C TRP A 139 12.51 9.63 -6.87
N THR A 140 13.12 10.60 -6.19
CA THR A 140 13.06 10.71 -4.73
C THR A 140 12.10 11.80 -4.31
N CYS A 141 11.37 11.49 -3.24
CA CYS A 141 10.43 12.39 -2.59
C CYS A 141 11.15 13.20 -1.51
N ASP A 142 11.10 14.52 -1.62
CA ASP A 142 11.55 15.45 -0.58
C ASP A 142 10.38 16.38 -0.25
N SER A 143 9.78 16.14 0.92
CA SER A 143 8.60 16.81 1.43
C SER A 143 8.73 18.34 1.49
N SER A 144 9.96 18.85 1.65
CA SER A 144 10.25 20.29 1.68
C SER A 144 10.21 20.93 0.29
N MET A 145 10.43 20.13 -0.75
CA MET A 145 10.54 20.55 -2.14
C MET A 145 9.27 20.27 -2.95
N LEU A 146 8.32 19.50 -2.42
CA LEU A 146 7.10 19.12 -3.13
C LEU A 146 6.23 20.34 -3.47
N ARG A 147 5.94 20.51 -4.75
CA ARG A 147 4.91 21.45 -5.21
C ARG A 147 3.56 20.79 -5.01
N ARG A 148 2.77 21.29 -4.06
CA ARG A 148 1.39 20.82 -3.83
C ARG A 148 0.55 21.18 -5.07
N PRO A 149 0.05 20.19 -5.84
CA PRO A 149 -0.87 20.49 -6.92
C PRO A 149 -2.13 21.13 -6.31
N ALA A 150 -2.61 22.22 -6.91
CA ALA A 150 -3.88 22.81 -6.53
C ALA A 150 -5.00 21.79 -6.77
N MET A 151 -5.81 21.51 -5.74
CA MET A 151 -7.03 20.72 -5.86
C MET A 151 -8.04 21.38 -6.80
#